data_AF-A0A150V1A2-F1
#
_entry.id   AF-A0A150V1A2-F1
#
_cell.length_a   1.000
_cell.length_b   1.000
_cell.length_c   1.000
_cell.angle_alpha   90.00
_cell.angle_beta   90.00
_cell.angle_gamma   90.00
#
_symmetry.space_group_name_H-M   'P 1'
#
loop_
_entity.id
_entity.type
_entity.pdbx_description
1 polymer ?
#
loop_
_entity_poly.entity_id
_entity_poly.type
_entity_poly.pdbx_seq_one_letter_code
_entity_poly.pdbx_strand_id
1 'polypeptide(L)'
;MPAQQSDEFKKAVEESRKLKAKPTDSELLELYGLFKQGTQDPPFEESKVPGMFELKEKAKRGAWQKLVDAKVTPQDAQKRYVTLVNELKDKYGYEG
;
A
#
# COMPACT_ATOMS: atom_id res chain seq x y z
N MET A 1 12.09 0.04 14.18
CA MET A 1 11.40 1.34 14.33
C MET A 1 10.60 1.56 13.05
N PRO A 2 9.33 1.96 13.13
CA PRO A 2 8.52 2.25 11.95
C PRO A 2 9.19 3.35 11.11
N ALA A 3 9.05 3.26 9.79
CA ALA A 3 9.58 4.28 8.90
C ALA A 3 8.83 5.61 9.09
N GLN A 4 9.56 6.72 9.02
CA GLN A 4 8.99 8.05 9.10
C GLN A 4 8.01 8.27 7.94
N GLN A 5 6.75 8.54 8.27
CA GLN A 5 5.69 8.82 7.30
C GLN A 5 5.64 10.31 6.97
N SER A 6 5.68 10.65 5.69
CA SER A 6 5.44 12.02 5.20
C SER A 6 3.98 12.43 5.35
N ASP A 7 3.71 13.72 5.51
CA ASP A 7 2.35 14.27 5.60
C ASP A 7 1.51 13.97 4.35
N GLU A 8 2.13 14.03 3.15
CA GLU A 8 1.47 13.65 1.89
C GLU A 8 1.01 12.20 1.90
N PHE A 9 1.81 11.29 2.45
CA PHE A 9 1.45 9.88 2.56
C PHE A 9 0.29 9.67 3.52
N LYS A 10 0.35 10.29 4.71
CA LYS A 10 -0.76 10.22 5.68
C LYS A 10 -2.05 10.73 5.07
N LYS A 11 -1.99 11.88 4.39
CA LYS A 11 -3.12 12.44 3.67
C LYS A 11 -3.62 11.47 2.60
N ALA A 12 -2.75 10.93 1.75
CA ALA A 12 -3.15 9.97 0.73
C ALA A 12 -3.80 8.71 1.32
N VAL A 13 -3.37 8.23 2.49
CA VAL A 13 -4.00 7.08 3.18
C VAL A 13 -5.42 7.41 3.63
N GLU A 14 -5.67 8.63 4.09
CA GLU A 14 -7.01 9.10 4.39
C GLU A 14 -7.84 9.28 3.11
N GLU A 15 -7.25 9.85 2.07
CA GLU A 15 -7.93 10.10 0.81
C GLU A 15 -8.30 8.82 0.07
N SER A 16 -7.46 7.77 0.13
CA SER A 16 -7.74 6.47 -0.48
C SER A 16 -8.98 5.81 0.11
N ARG A 17 -9.39 6.20 1.33
CA ARG A 17 -10.59 5.70 2.00
C ARG A 17 -11.86 6.50 1.65
N LYS A 18 -11.70 7.68 1.05
CA LYS A 18 -12.79 8.59 0.63
C LYS A 18 -13.05 8.55 -0.89
N LEU A 19 -12.58 7.50 -1.56
CA LEU A 19 -12.89 7.27 -2.96
C LEU A 19 -14.38 6.93 -3.09
N LYS A 20 -15.06 7.54 -4.07
CA LYS A 20 -16.51 7.33 -4.31
C LYS A 20 -16.83 5.90 -4.76
N ALA A 21 -15.87 5.28 -5.43
CA ALA A 21 -15.97 3.91 -5.90
C ALA A 21 -14.81 3.06 -5.39
N LYS A 22 -15.08 1.76 -5.24
CA LYS A 22 -14.11 0.79 -4.74
C LYS A 22 -13.07 0.47 -5.84
N PRO A 23 -11.76 0.62 -5.56
CA PRO A 23 -10.72 0.18 -6.48
C PRO A 23 -10.78 -1.33 -6.75
N THR A 24 -10.16 -1.75 -7.85
CA THR A 24 -10.00 -3.17 -8.16
C THR A 24 -9.14 -3.88 -7.11
N ASP A 25 -9.28 -5.21 -6.99
CA ASP A 25 -8.45 -6.00 -6.09
C ASP A 25 -6.95 -5.78 -6.35
N SER A 26 -6.54 -5.63 -7.62
CA SER A 26 -5.14 -5.35 -7.98
C SER A 26 -4.64 -4.01 -7.41
N GLU A 27 -5.42 -2.94 -7.54
CA GLU A 27 -5.07 -1.63 -6.98
C GLU A 27 -5.06 -1.66 -5.44
N LEU A 28 -6.01 -2.37 -4.83
CA LEU A 28 -6.04 -2.56 -3.37
C LEU A 28 -4.81 -3.33 -2.87
N LEU A 29 -4.36 -4.35 -3.60
CA LEU A 29 -3.15 -5.12 -3.29
C LEU A 29 -1.89 -4.25 -3.42
N GLU A 30 -1.85 -3.38 -4.41
CA GLU A 30 -0.72 -2.48 -4.64
C GLU A 30 -0.65 -1.38 -3.57
N LEU A 31 -1.78 -0.73 -3.26
CA LEU A 31 -1.91 0.16 -2.11
C LEU A 31 -1.45 -0.52 -0.82
N TYR A 32 -1.89 -1.75 -0.57
CA TYR A 32 -1.49 -2.51 0.62
C TYR A 32 0.03 -2.72 0.67
N GLY A 33 0.64 -3.19 -0.41
CA GLY A 33 2.08 -3.42 -0.47
C GLY A 33 2.88 -2.13 -0.23
N LEU A 34 2.50 -1.06 -0.92
CA LEU A 34 3.14 0.25 -0.81
C LEU A 34 2.98 0.84 0.60
N PHE A 35 1.78 0.70 1.20
CA PHE A 35 1.55 1.12 2.57
C PHE A 35 2.43 0.37 3.56
N LYS A 36 2.47 -0.95 3.48
CA LYS A 36 3.29 -1.80 4.37
C LYS A 36 4.78 -1.53 4.21
N GLN A 37 5.25 -1.31 2.99
CA GLN A 37 6.64 -0.95 2.73
C GLN A 37 6.96 0.48 3.21
N GLY A 38 6.01 1.40 3.06
CA GLY A 38 6.14 2.79 3.48
C GLY A 38 6.13 3.00 4.99
N THR A 39 5.43 2.13 5.74
CA THR A 39 5.39 2.18 7.22
C THR A 39 6.42 1.27 7.88
N GLN A 40 6.80 0.16 7.24
CA GLN A 40 7.63 -0.90 7.81
C GLN A 40 7.18 -1.32 9.23
N ASP A 41 5.87 -1.35 9.46
CA ASP A 41 5.30 -1.66 10.77
C ASP A 41 4.20 -2.74 10.68
N PRO A 42 4.47 -3.97 11.17
CA PRO A 42 5.81 -4.55 11.35
C PRO A 42 6.59 -4.61 10.03
N PRO A 43 7.93 -4.75 10.06
CA PRO A 43 8.75 -4.96 8.86
C PRO A 43 8.41 -6.29 8.18
N PHE A 44 8.80 -6.43 6.91
CA PHE A 44 8.44 -7.60 6.08
C PHE A 44 8.93 -8.92 6.70
N GLU A 45 10.12 -8.90 7.29
CA GLU A 45 10.75 -10.07 7.92
C GLU A 45 9.97 -10.54 9.16
N GLU A 46 9.40 -9.61 9.93
CA GLU A 46 8.55 -9.91 11.07
C GLU A 46 7.09 -10.17 10.67
N SER A 47 6.75 -9.94 9.41
CA SER A 47 5.39 -10.16 8.93
C SER A 47 5.09 -11.64 8.75
N LYS A 48 3.97 -12.06 9.34
CA LYS A 48 3.50 -13.45 9.30
C LYS A 48 3.35 -13.95 7.86
N VAL A 49 3.90 -15.14 7.61
CA VAL A 49 3.71 -15.88 6.36
C VAL A 49 2.27 -16.43 6.36
N PRO A 50 1.40 -16.04 5.41
CA PRO A 50 0.06 -16.58 5.31
C PRO A 50 0.11 -18.08 4.96
N GLY A 51 -0.86 -18.82 5.49
CA GLY A 51 -0.99 -20.26 5.26
C GLY A 51 -1.34 -20.60 3.81
N MET A 52 -1.17 -21.86 3.43
CA MET A 52 -1.41 -22.35 2.06
C MET A 52 -2.83 -22.06 1.55
N PHE A 53 -3.81 -21.96 2.45
CA PHE A 53 -5.23 -21.74 2.14
C PHE A 53 -5.63 -20.25 2.13
N GLU A 54 -4.76 -19.33 2.55
CA GLU A 54 -5.04 -17.89 2.65
C GLU A 54 -4.63 -17.15 1.37
N LEU A 55 -5.26 -17.49 0.23
CA LEU A 55 -4.89 -16.97 -1.10
C LEU A 55 -4.86 -15.43 -1.18
N LYS A 56 -5.82 -14.75 -0.52
CA LYS A 56 -5.89 -13.28 -0.49
C LYS A 56 -4.72 -12.67 0.30
N GLU A 57 -4.37 -13.25 1.43
CA GLU A 57 -3.24 -12.76 2.23
C GLU A 57 -1.92 -13.09 1.58
N LYS A 58 -1.82 -14.23 0.90
CA LYS A 58 -0.69 -14.58 0.03
C LYS A 58 -0.52 -13.56 -1.09
N ALA A 59 -1.61 -13.11 -1.72
CA ALA A 59 -1.55 -12.06 -2.73
C ALA A 59 -1.07 -10.72 -2.15
N LYS A 60 -1.62 -10.31 -1.00
CA LYS A 60 -1.20 -9.09 -0.27
C LYS A 60 0.29 -9.12 0.08
N ARG A 61 0.74 -10.23 0.67
CA ARG A 61 2.16 -10.42 1.00
C ARG A 61 3.02 -10.50 -0.24
N GLY A 62 2.54 -11.11 -1.32
CA GLY A 62 3.23 -11.14 -2.61
C GLY A 62 3.42 -9.75 -3.22
N ALA A 63 2.40 -8.88 -3.16
CA ALA A 63 2.51 -7.49 -3.61
C ALA A 63 3.56 -6.72 -2.79
N TRP A 64 3.56 -6.89 -1.46
CA TRP A 64 4.58 -6.31 -0.61
C TRP A 64 5.98 -6.90 -0.87
N GLN A 65 6.07 -8.22 -1.04
CA GLN A 65 7.33 -8.93 -1.31
C GLN A 65 7.98 -8.42 -2.59
N LYS A 66 7.21 -8.14 -3.65
CA LYS A 66 7.74 -7.54 -4.89
C LYS A 66 8.43 -6.20 -4.64
N LEU A 67 7.90 -5.37 -3.73
CA LEU A 67 8.51 -4.08 -3.38
C LEU A 67 9.80 -4.27 -2.58
N VAL A 68 9.82 -5.24 -1.66
CA VAL A 68 11.01 -5.60 -0.88
C VAL A 68 12.11 -6.15 -1.78
N ASP A 69 11.76 -7.06 -2.70
CA ASP A 69 12.69 -7.65 -3.68
C ASP A 69 13.26 -6.60 -4.64
N ALA A 70 12.40 -5.66 -5.07
CA ALA A 70 12.80 -4.49 -5.83
C ALA A 70 13.58 -3.43 -5.01
N LYS A 71 13.88 -3.70 -3.73
CA LYS A 71 14.59 -2.82 -2.79
C LYS A 71 14.00 -1.41 -2.70
N VAL A 72 12.67 -1.31 -2.82
CA VAL A 72 11.95 -0.05 -2.73
C VAL A 72 12.09 0.48 -1.30
N THR A 73 12.63 1.68 -1.15
CA THR A 73 12.76 2.29 0.18
C THR A 73 11.39 2.69 0.73
N PRO A 74 11.23 2.86 2.05
CA PRO A 74 9.96 3.34 2.61
C PRO A 74 9.53 4.67 2.01
N GLN A 75 10.50 5.56 1.74
CA GLN A 75 10.24 6.86 1.13
C GLN A 75 9.74 6.72 -0.32
N ASP A 76 10.34 5.84 -1.11
CA ASP A 76 9.87 5.56 -2.48
C ASP A 76 8.48 4.92 -2.48
N ALA A 77 8.23 4.00 -1.56
CA ALA A 77 6.92 3.37 -1.41
C ALA A 77 5.83 4.39 -1.07
N GLN A 78 6.13 5.33 -0.16
CA GLN A 78 5.22 6.43 0.17
C GLN A 78 4.94 7.33 -1.03
N LYS A 79 5.95 7.72 -1.81
CA LYS A 79 5.77 8.51 -3.04
C LYS A 79 4.87 7.80 -4.04
N ARG A 80 5.16 6.53 -4.32
CA ARG A 80 4.35 5.70 -5.23
C ARG A 80 2.92 5.53 -4.72
N TYR A 81 2.73 5.39 -3.41
CA TYR A 81 1.40 5.33 -2.80
C TYR A 81 0.61 6.61 -3.07
N VAL A 82 1.22 7.78 -2.86
CA VAL A 82 0.58 9.07 -3.13
C VAL A 82 0.23 9.21 -4.62
N THR A 83 1.12 8.80 -5.53
CA THR A 83 0.83 8.77 -6.97
C THR A 83 -0.39 7.89 -7.27
N LEU A 84 -0.38 6.64 -6.78
CA LEU A 84 -1.47 5.70 -7.01
C LEU A 84 -2.79 6.21 -6.47
N VAL A 85 -2.82 6.78 -5.26
CA VAL A 85 -4.04 7.36 -4.70
C VAL A 85 -4.57 8.50 -5.57
N ASN A 86 -3.71 9.38 -6.08
CA ASN A 86 -4.15 10.43 -7.00
C ASN A 86 -4.74 9.87 -8.29
N GLU A 87 -4.16 8.83 -8.87
CA GLU A 87 -4.74 8.14 -10.04
C GLU A 87 -6.09 7.50 -9.72
N LEU A 88 -6.22 6.88 -8.53
CA LEU A 88 -7.47 6.31 -8.08
C LEU A 88 -8.54 7.38 -7.85
N LYS A 89 -8.16 8.55 -7.34
CA LYS A 89 -9.07 9.69 -7.16
C LYS A 89 -9.60 10.19 -8.50
N ASP A 90 -8.75 10.27 -9.53
CA ASP A 90 -9.15 10.64 -10.88
C ASP A 90 -10.09 9.59 -11.50
N LYS A 91 -9.73 8.31 -11.38
CA LYS A 91 -10.45 7.17 -11.98
C LYS A 91 -11.77 6.85 -11.31
N TYR A 92 -11.84 6.91 -9.98
CA TYR A 92 -13.00 6.50 -9.18
C TYR A 92 -13.79 7.68 -8.60
N GLY A 93 -13.26 8.90 -8.71
CA GLY A 93 -13.80 10.08 -8.05
C GLY A 93 -13.47 10.11 -6.55
N TYR A 94 -13.35 11.32 -6.03
CA TYR A 94 -13.00 11.60 -4.65
C TYR A 94 -14.06 12.47 -3.97
N GLU A 95 -14.42 12.16 -2.73
CA GLU A 95 -15.21 13.04 -1.86
C GLU A 95 -14.25 13.86 -1.00
N GLY A 96 -13.92 15.04 -1.50
CA GLY A 96 -13.09 16.05 -0.83
C GLY A 96 -13.91 17.05 -0.05
#